data_AF-A0AAV2BL36-F1
#
_entry.id   AF-A0AAV2BL36-F1
#
_cell.length_a   1.000
_cell.length_b   1.000
_cell.length_c   1.000
_cell.angle_alpha   90.00
_cell.angle_beta   90.00
_cell.angle_gamma   90.00
#
_symmetry.space_group_name_H-M   'P 1'
#
loop_
_entity.id
_entity.type
_entity.pdbx_description
1 polymer ?
#
loop_
_entity_poly.entity_id
_entity_poly.type
_entity_poly.pdbx_seq_one_letter_code
_entity_poly.pdbx_strand_id
1 'polypeptide(L)'
;MKSYLRCLKEWQDECGQEYRVVFFGTTEIFQANYDTLTEICEEGTLLNAVATENLKCVNETFSRTRCHEEAGEVVESFIKRVRENEEFEHPLSVFCLRSTLVSECVLRAISDNCGHFAGEMVLEALRRSQAIENDCSVRGAQLVLDELDNLDLSDYQKRSLNRILGSLVEENSD
;
A
#
# COMPACT_ATOMS: atom_id res chain seq x y z
N MET A 1 -14.49 -8.12 11.58
CA MET A 1 -13.98 -7.48 10.35
C MET A 1 -15.06 -6.64 9.66
N LYS A 2 -16.13 -7.24 9.12
CA LYS A 2 -17.21 -6.53 8.39
C LYS A 2 -17.86 -5.38 9.18
N SER A 3 -18.07 -5.58 10.48
CA SER A 3 -18.60 -4.53 11.38
C SER A 3 -17.62 -3.38 11.63
N TYR A 4 -16.31 -3.64 11.62
CA TYR A 4 -15.29 -2.64 11.91
C TYR A 4 -15.11 -1.66 10.75
N LEU A 5 -14.94 -2.16 9.52
CA LEU A 5 -14.81 -1.28 8.34
C LEU A 5 -16.05 -0.42 8.13
N ARG A 6 -17.25 -1.01 8.31
CA ARG A 6 -18.50 -0.26 8.23
C ARG A 6 -18.58 0.82 9.31
N CYS A 7 -18.20 0.50 10.55
CA CYS A 7 -18.14 1.48 11.64
C CYS A 7 -17.13 2.61 11.33
N LEU A 8 -15.96 2.29 10.76
CA LEU A 8 -14.99 3.30 10.32
C LEU A 8 -15.57 4.19 9.22
N LYS A 9 -16.30 3.62 8.26
CA LYS A 9 -16.94 4.37 7.18
C LYS A 9 -18.05 5.27 7.69
N GLU A 10 -18.92 4.75 8.55
CA GLU A 10 -19.98 5.52 9.22
C GLU A 10 -19.37 6.68 10.02
N TRP A 11 -18.32 6.43 10.81
CA TRP A 11 -17.63 7.48 11.55
C TRP A 11 -16.99 8.51 10.62
N GLN A 12 -16.36 8.10 9.51
CA GLN A 12 -15.81 9.05 8.54
C GLN A 12 -16.90 9.92 7.91
N ASP A 13 -18.05 9.34 7.56
CA ASP A 13 -19.15 10.06 6.93
C ASP A 13 -19.80 11.06 7.90
N GLU A 14 -19.94 10.69 9.17
CA GLU A 14 -20.57 11.52 10.20
C GLU A 14 -19.62 12.55 10.80
N CYS A 15 -18.34 12.20 10.99
CA CYS A 15 -17.38 12.99 11.75
C CYS A 15 -16.12 13.40 10.96
N GLY A 16 -15.78 12.71 9.87
CA GLY A 16 -14.50 12.85 9.18
C GLY A 16 -14.23 14.25 8.62
N GLN A 17 -15.28 14.99 8.23
CA GLN A 17 -15.13 16.38 7.77
C GLN A 17 -14.67 17.33 8.88
N GLU A 18 -15.13 17.14 10.11
CA GLU A 18 -14.78 17.98 11.25
C GLU A 18 -13.31 17.78 11.64
N TYR A 19 -12.84 16.53 11.65
CA TYR A 19 -11.48 16.17 12.06
C TYR A 19 -10.47 16.11 10.91
N ARG A 20 -10.91 16.34 9.66
CA ARG A 20 -10.10 16.17 8.43
C ARG A 20 -9.45 14.80 8.34
N VAL A 21 -10.17 13.78 8.79
CA VAL A 21 -9.72 12.38 8.75
C VAL A 21 -10.39 11.70 7.57
N VAL A 22 -9.57 11.14 6.68
CA VAL A 22 -10.00 10.35 5.52
C VAL A 22 -9.33 9.00 5.62
N PHE A 23 -10.11 7.95 5.87
CA PHE A 23 -9.67 6.56 5.83
C PHE A 23 -9.84 5.97 4.42
N PHE A 24 -10.95 6.28 3.78
CA PHE A 24 -11.26 5.86 2.41
C PHE A 24 -11.46 7.11 1.54
N GLY A 25 -10.56 7.32 0.60
CA GLY A 25 -10.58 8.48 -0.30
C GLY A 25 -11.83 8.53 -1.18
N THR A 26 -12.40 7.37 -1.51
CA THR A 26 -13.63 7.23 -2.31
C THR A 26 -14.52 6.09 -1.81
N THR A 27 -15.74 6.02 -2.34
CA THR A 27 -16.66 4.90 -2.04
C THR A 27 -16.16 3.60 -2.66
N GLU A 28 -15.54 3.69 -3.84
CA GLU A 28 -14.94 2.57 -4.56
C GLU A 28 -13.81 1.94 -3.75
N ILE A 29 -12.91 2.76 -3.16
CA ILE A 29 -11.83 2.28 -2.29
C ILE A 29 -12.41 1.60 -1.04
N PHE A 30 -13.47 2.15 -0.45
CA PHE A 30 -14.15 1.50 0.67
C PHE A 30 -14.70 0.12 0.27
N GLN A 31 -15.38 0.02 -0.87
CA GLN A 31 -15.94 -1.24 -1.37
C GLN A 31 -14.84 -2.26 -1.67
N ALA A 32 -13.77 -1.85 -2.34
CA ALA A 32 -12.60 -2.68 -2.64
C ALA A 32 -11.97 -3.28 -1.36
N ASN A 33 -11.78 -2.45 -0.33
CA ASN A 33 -11.30 -2.90 0.98
C ASN A 33 -12.29 -3.85 1.67
N TYR A 34 -13.58 -3.50 1.66
CA TYR A 34 -14.63 -4.28 2.30
C TYR A 34 -14.78 -5.67 1.68
N ASP A 35 -14.75 -5.76 0.35
CA ASP A 35 -14.89 -6.99 -0.40
C ASP A 35 -13.66 -7.88 -0.24
N THR A 36 -12.46 -7.32 -0.35
CA THR A 36 -11.20 -8.06 -0.17
C THR A 36 -11.08 -8.65 1.23
N LEU A 37 -11.35 -7.85 2.28
CA LEU A 37 -11.33 -8.35 3.66
C LEU A 37 -12.48 -9.30 3.96
N THR A 38 -13.62 -9.16 3.29
CA THR A 38 -14.71 -10.11 3.35
C THR A 38 -14.27 -11.48 2.83
N GLU A 39 -13.65 -11.51 1.65
CA GLU A 39 -13.19 -12.76 1.03
C GLU A 39 -12.14 -13.46 1.88
N ILE A 40 -11.17 -12.73 2.42
CA ILE A 40 -10.15 -13.29 3.35
C ILE A 40 -10.80 -13.97 4.56
N CYS A 41 -11.93 -13.44 5.04
CA CYS A 41 -12.65 -13.97 6.21
C CYS A 41 -13.70 -15.03 5.88
N GLU A 42 -14.03 -15.23 4.60
CA GLU A 42 -15.09 -16.15 4.18
C GLU A 42 -14.50 -17.53 3.89
N GLU A 43 -14.92 -18.53 4.68
CA GLU A 43 -14.42 -19.90 4.56
C GLU A 43 -14.65 -20.46 3.15
N GLY A 44 -13.61 -21.08 2.59
CA GLY A 44 -13.67 -21.74 1.28
C GLY A 44 -13.33 -20.85 0.09
N THR A 45 -13.05 -19.56 0.28
CA THR A 45 -12.45 -18.71 -0.76
C THR A 45 -10.96 -19.00 -0.91
N LEU A 46 -10.39 -18.65 -2.06
CA LEU A 46 -8.96 -18.85 -2.32
C LEU A 46 -8.10 -18.00 -1.37
N LEU A 47 -8.47 -16.73 -1.16
CA LEU A 47 -7.75 -15.84 -0.24
C LEU A 47 -7.85 -16.35 1.21
N ASN A 48 -9.02 -16.85 1.64
CA ASN A 48 -9.17 -17.43 2.97
C ASN A 48 -8.27 -18.65 3.18
N ALA A 49 -8.22 -19.59 2.22
CA ALA A 49 -7.39 -20.79 2.33
C ALA A 49 -5.91 -20.43 2.54
N VAL A 50 -5.36 -19.58 1.68
CA VAL A 50 -3.95 -19.16 1.77
C VAL A 50 -3.69 -18.33 3.02
N ALA A 51 -4.61 -17.42 3.38
CA ALA A 51 -4.49 -16.60 4.58
C ALA A 51 -4.48 -17.48 5.84
N THR A 52 -5.38 -18.45 5.96
CA THR A 52 -5.50 -19.29 7.15
C THR A 52 -4.28 -20.20 7.34
N GLU A 53 -3.74 -20.74 6.25
CA GLU A 53 -2.51 -21.55 6.27
C GLU A 53 -1.28 -20.76 6.71
N ASN A 54 -1.21 -19.46 6.38
CA ASN A 54 -0.04 -18.62 6.60
C ASN A 54 -0.21 -17.60 7.74
N LEU A 55 -1.39 -17.50 8.35
CA LEU A 55 -1.79 -16.42 9.27
C LEU A 55 -0.80 -16.24 10.42
N LYS A 56 -0.36 -17.35 11.01
CA LYS A 56 0.59 -17.31 12.13
C LYS A 56 1.92 -16.69 11.69
N CYS A 57 2.48 -17.15 10.57
CA CYS A 57 3.75 -16.64 10.06
C CYS A 57 3.64 -15.18 9.63
N VAL A 58 2.56 -14.82 8.93
CA VAL A 58 2.28 -13.45 8.49
C VAL A 58 2.19 -12.52 9.71
N ASN A 59 1.43 -12.90 10.73
CA ASN A 59 1.29 -12.11 11.95
C ASN A 59 2.63 -11.95 12.71
N GLU A 60 3.40 -13.02 12.86
CA GLU A 60 4.73 -12.96 13.47
C GLU A 60 5.69 -12.07 12.67
N THR A 61 5.62 -12.11 11.34
CA THR A 61 6.43 -11.28 10.44
C THR A 61 6.07 -9.80 10.58
N PHE A 62 4.78 -9.46 10.53
CA PHE A 62 4.30 -8.09 10.74
C PHE A 62 4.70 -7.54 12.12
N SER A 63 4.68 -8.36 13.16
CA SER A 63 5.04 -7.90 14.51
C SER A 63 6.52 -7.57 14.70
N ARG A 64 7.39 -8.00 13.77
CA ARG A 64 8.85 -7.85 13.86
C ARG A 64 9.43 -6.96 12.78
N THR A 65 8.65 -6.60 11.77
CA THR A 65 9.17 -5.83 10.66
C THR A 65 9.41 -4.37 11.04
N ARG A 66 10.39 -3.76 10.38
CA ARG A 66 10.74 -2.33 10.50
C ARG A 66 10.43 -1.56 9.22
N CYS A 67 9.47 -2.05 8.42
CA CYS A 67 9.15 -1.47 7.12
C CYS A 67 8.76 0.01 7.18
N HIS A 68 8.11 0.44 8.26
CA HIS A 68 7.75 1.85 8.42
C HIS A 68 8.98 2.74 8.66
N GLU A 69 9.94 2.25 9.45
CA GLU A 69 11.21 2.93 9.69
C GLU A 69 12.09 2.95 8.44
N GLU A 70 12.26 1.80 7.78
CA GLU A 70 13.04 1.68 6.53
C GLU A 70 12.48 2.57 5.42
N ALA A 71 11.16 2.61 5.25
CA ALA A 71 10.53 3.53 4.29
C ALA A 71 10.73 5.00 4.68
N GLY A 72 10.76 5.31 5.98
CA GLY A 72 10.99 6.66 6.50
C GLY A 72 12.35 7.21 6.08
N GLU A 73 13.41 6.42 6.21
CA GLU A 73 14.77 6.81 5.84
C GLU A 73 14.89 7.19 4.35
N VAL A 74 14.28 6.40 3.47
CA VAL A 74 14.26 6.69 2.03
C VAL A 74 13.43 7.94 1.73
N VAL A 75 12.25 8.07 2.34
CA VAL A 75 11.34 9.19 2.14
C VAL A 75 11.96 10.52 2.60
N GLU A 76 12.71 10.53 3.70
CA GLU A 76 13.42 11.74 4.15
C GLU A 76 14.43 12.23 3.10
N SER A 77 15.16 11.32 2.46
CA SER A 77 16.08 11.66 1.37
C SER A 77 15.35 12.28 0.18
N PHE A 78 14.18 11.75 -0.16
CA PHE A 78 13.33 12.25 -1.24
C PHE A 78 12.80 13.65 -0.90
N ILE A 79 12.20 13.83 0.29
CA ILE A 79 11.71 15.14 0.75
C ILE A 79 12.80 16.20 0.67
N LYS A 80 14.04 15.89 1.07
CA LYS A 80 15.15 16.83 1.00
C LYS A 80 15.41 17.29 -0.43
N ARG A 81 15.50 16.36 -1.39
CA ARG A 81 15.71 16.67 -2.82
C ARG A 81 14.55 17.48 -3.40
N VAL A 82 13.32 17.07 -3.10
CA VAL A 82 12.14 17.74 -3.65
C VAL A 82 12.03 19.16 -3.07
N ARG A 83 12.38 19.41 -1.81
CA ARG A 83 12.36 20.76 -1.21
C ARG A 83 13.36 21.72 -1.85
N GLU A 84 14.39 21.21 -2.51
CA GLU A 84 15.37 22.00 -3.25
C GLU A 84 14.81 22.41 -4.64
N ASN A 85 13.69 21.83 -5.09
CA ASN A 85 13.00 22.13 -6.35
C ASN A 85 11.57 22.66 -6.09
N GLU A 86 11.36 23.98 -6.19
CA GLU A 86 10.10 24.68 -5.84
C GLU A 86 8.84 24.30 -6.66
N GLU A 87 8.96 23.46 -7.69
CA GLU A 87 7.85 23.12 -8.62
C GLU A 87 7.08 21.82 -8.28
N PHE A 88 7.46 21.09 -7.23
CA PHE A 88 6.89 19.77 -6.96
C PHE A 88 5.59 19.79 -6.14
N GLU A 89 4.60 19.03 -6.59
CA GLU A 89 3.40 18.68 -5.81
C GLU A 89 3.79 17.72 -4.66
N HIS A 90 4.15 18.34 -3.55
CA HIS A 90 4.91 17.75 -2.44
C HIS A 90 4.23 16.66 -1.59
N PRO A 91 2.93 16.72 -1.22
CA PRO A 91 2.40 15.81 -0.20
C PRO A 91 2.06 14.42 -0.75
N LEU A 92 1.37 14.36 -1.89
CA LEU A 92 0.81 13.11 -2.42
C LEU A 92 1.88 12.16 -2.97
N SER A 93 2.93 12.69 -3.62
CA SER A 93 4.07 11.90 -4.09
C SER A 93 4.87 11.30 -2.92
N VAL A 94 5.00 12.03 -1.81
CA VAL A 94 5.65 11.56 -0.58
C VAL A 94 4.84 10.44 0.09
N PHE A 95 3.52 10.60 0.22
CA PHE A 95 2.66 9.54 0.75
C PHE A 95 2.67 8.31 -0.15
N CYS A 96 2.58 8.51 -1.47
CA CYS A 96 2.68 7.42 -2.44
C CYS A 96 4.00 6.63 -2.29
N LEU A 97 5.14 7.32 -2.27
CA LEU A 97 6.45 6.68 -2.11
C LEU A 97 6.51 5.89 -0.79
N ARG A 98 6.05 6.51 0.30
CA ARG A 98 6.07 5.86 1.62
C ARG A 98 5.21 4.60 1.65
N SER A 99 3.94 4.69 1.23
CA SER A 99 3.01 3.56 1.26
C SER A 99 3.48 2.43 0.34
N THR A 100 4.08 2.76 -0.81
CA THR A 100 4.64 1.78 -1.73
C THR A 100 5.87 1.08 -1.15
N LEU A 101 6.79 1.82 -0.53
CA LEU A 101 7.97 1.25 0.13
C LEU A 101 7.60 0.35 1.32
N VAL A 102 6.61 0.76 2.12
CA VAL A 102 6.11 -0.07 3.22
C VAL A 102 5.54 -1.38 2.66
N SER A 103 4.68 -1.28 1.64
CA SER A 103 4.10 -2.45 0.98
C SER A 103 5.15 -3.36 0.36
N GLU A 104 6.13 -2.82 -0.36
CA GLU A 104 7.26 -3.58 -0.91
C GLU A 104 8.02 -4.34 0.16
N CYS A 105 8.39 -3.65 1.24
CA CYS A 105 9.13 -4.25 2.34
C CYS A 105 8.31 -5.36 3.02
N VAL A 106 7.00 -5.15 3.24
CA VAL A 106 6.10 -6.15 3.82
C VAL A 106 6.01 -7.37 2.92
N LEU A 107 5.82 -7.16 1.61
CA LEU A 107 5.76 -8.24 0.62
C LEU A 107 7.02 -9.08 0.60
N ARG A 108 8.19 -8.42 0.63
CA ARG A 108 9.49 -9.08 0.71
C ARG A 108 9.63 -9.86 2.01
N ALA A 109 9.35 -9.24 3.16
CA ALA A 109 9.47 -9.89 4.46
C ALA A 109 8.55 -11.12 4.58
N ILE A 110 7.33 -11.06 4.06
CA ILE A 110 6.41 -12.20 4.05
C ILE A 110 6.88 -13.27 3.07
N SER A 111 7.35 -12.90 1.89
CA SER A 111 7.88 -13.85 0.91
C SER A 111 9.08 -14.62 1.47
N ASP A 112 9.99 -13.92 2.14
CA ASP A 112 11.22 -14.50 2.70
C ASP A 112 10.94 -15.40 3.91
N ASN A 113 9.98 -15.04 4.77
CA ASN A 113 9.71 -15.76 6.01
C ASN A 113 8.62 -16.83 5.88
N CYS A 114 7.59 -16.57 5.07
CA CYS A 114 6.38 -17.39 4.96
C CYS A 114 6.26 -18.10 3.60
N GLY A 115 7.14 -17.78 2.65
CA GLY A 115 7.20 -18.39 1.33
C GLY A 115 6.49 -17.56 0.24
N HIS A 116 6.86 -17.84 -1.01
CA HIS A 116 6.45 -17.07 -2.17
C HIS A 116 4.91 -16.94 -2.33
N PHE A 117 4.15 -18.01 -2.08
CA PHE A 117 2.69 -17.98 -2.18
C PHE A 117 2.03 -17.03 -1.16
N ALA A 118 2.58 -16.92 0.05
CA ALA A 118 2.09 -15.96 1.04
C ALA A 118 2.37 -14.52 0.58
N GLY A 119 3.53 -14.29 -0.02
CA GLY A 119 3.88 -13.00 -0.62
C GLY A 119 2.94 -12.58 -1.75
N GLU A 120 2.70 -13.48 -2.72
CA GLU A 120 1.76 -13.19 -3.82
C GLU A 120 0.31 -13.02 -3.34
N MET A 121 -0.10 -13.73 -2.28
CA MET A 121 -1.42 -13.49 -1.66
C MET A 121 -1.52 -12.07 -1.07
N VAL A 122 -0.50 -11.59 -0.36
CA VAL A 122 -0.51 -10.22 0.17
C VAL A 122 -0.47 -9.20 -0.97
N LEU A 123 0.26 -9.47 -2.05
CA LEU A 123 0.29 -8.58 -3.22
C LEU A 123 -1.10 -8.51 -3.86
N GLU A 124 -1.76 -9.65 -4.02
CA GLU A 124 -3.11 -9.71 -4.58
C GLU A 124 -4.12 -8.99 -3.67
N ALA A 125 -4.00 -9.17 -2.35
CA ALA A 125 -4.84 -8.45 -1.39
C ALA A 125 -4.65 -6.94 -1.49
N LEU A 126 -3.40 -6.46 -1.57
CA LEU A 126 -3.09 -5.02 -1.71
C LEU A 126 -3.68 -4.42 -2.99
N ARG A 127 -3.59 -5.14 -4.11
CA ARG A 127 -4.16 -4.72 -5.40
C ARG A 127 -5.67 -4.68 -5.36
N ARG A 128 -6.31 -5.77 -4.91
CA ARG A 128 -7.77 -5.87 -4.86
C ARG A 128 -8.40 -4.91 -3.85
N SER A 129 -7.69 -4.59 -2.76
CA SER A 129 -8.17 -3.60 -1.79
C SER A 129 -7.95 -2.16 -2.22
N GLN A 130 -7.25 -1.92 -3.34
CA GLN A 130 -6.84 -0.59 -3.76
C GLN A 130 -6.08 0.18 -2.65
N ALA A 131 -5.22 -0.54 -1.91
CA ALA A 131 -4.58 0.03 -0.72
C ALA A 131 -3.58 1.14 -1.07
N ILE A 132 -2.92 1.03 -2.23
CA ILE A 132 -1.93 2.02 -2.68
C ILE A 132 -2.64 3.25 -3.27
N GLU A 133 -3.71 3.04 -4.01
CA GLU A 133 -4.55 4.05 -4.65
C GLU A 133 -5.14 5.05 -3.66
N ASN A 134 -5.38 4.60 -2.42
CA ASN A 134 -5.85 5.47 -1.35
C ASN A 134 -4.83 6.53 -0.93
N ASP A 135 -3.53 6.20 -1.02
CA ASP A 135 -2.42 7.07 -0.65
C ASP A 135 -1.66 7.62 -1.86
N CYS A 136 -1.95 7.11 -3.07
CA CYS A 136 -1.20 7.38 -4.29
C CYS A 136 -2.14 7.64 -5.47
N SER A 137 -2.14 8.88 -5.97
CA SER A 137 -2.79 9.20 -7.24
C SER A 137 -1.94 8.70 -8.42
N VAL A 138 -2.55 8.53 -9.60
CA VAL A 138 -1.84 8.19 -10.84
C VAL A 138 -0.67 9.16 -11.11
N ARG A 139 -0.89 10.46 -10.92
CA ARG A 139 0.17 11.47 -11.03
C ARG A 139 1.27 11.29 -9.97
N GLY A 140 0.88 10.99 -8.72
CA GLY A 140 1.83 10.70 -7.65
C GLY A 140 2.69 9.47 -7.96
N ALA A 141 2.07 8.41 -8.48
CA ALA A 141 2.75 7.20 -8.94
C ALA A 141 3.75 7.52 -10.04
N GLN A 142 3.33 8.26 -11.07
CA GLN A 142 4.20 8.67 -12.17
C GLN A 142 5.42 9.45 -11.68
N LEU A 143 5.22 10.42 -10.78
CA LEU A 143 6.33 11.19 -10.21
C LEU A 143 7.32 10.32 -9.43
N VAL A 144 6.83 9.33 -8.68
CA VAL A 144 7.70 8.38 -7.98
C VAL A 144 8.47 7.51 -8.98
N LEU A 145 7.81 7.04 -10.04
CA LEU A 145 8.43 6.24 -11.09
C LEU A 145 9.51 7.02 -11.84
N ASP A 146 9.27 8.29 -12.17
CA ASP A 146 10.21 9.17 -12.87
C ASP A 146 11.48 9.43 -12.03
N GLU A 147 11.35 9.42 -10.70
CA GLU A 147 12.46 9.67 -9.77
C GLU A 147 13.16 8.40 -9.28
N LEU A 148 12.70 7.19 -9.69
CA LEU A 148 13.21 5.91 -9.18
C LEU A 148 14.74 5.80 -9.24
N ASP A 149 15.35 6.30 -10.30
CA ASP A 149 16.81 6.21 -10.48
C ASP A 149 17.60 7.13 -9.55
N ASN A 150 16.97 8.21 -9.08
CA ASN A 150 17.55 9.17 -8.15
C ASN A 150 17.32 8.80 -6.67
N LEU A 151 16.45 7.81 -6.40
CA LEU A 151 16.23 7.28 -5.06
C LEU A 151 17.37 6.33 -4.65
N ASP A 152 17.75 6.40 -3.38
CA ASP A 152 18.73 5.48 -2.76
C ASP A 152 18.06 4.13 -2.47
N LEU A 153 17.76 3.40 -3.54
CA LEU A 153 17.07 2.12 -3.53
C LEU A 153 17.93 1.06 -4.25
N SER A 154 17.89 -0.17 -3.74
CA SER A 154 18.45 -1.31 -4.45
C SER A 154 17.71 -1.59 -5.76
N ASP A 155 18.38 -2.23 -6.73
CA ASP A 155 17.74 -2.60 -8.00
C ASP A 155 16.50 -3.48 -7.82
N TYR A 156 16.48 -4.30 -6.77
CA TYR A 156 15.31 -5.10 -6.43
C TYR A 156 14.13 -4.22 -6.01
N GLN A 157 14.37 -3.27 -5.11
CA GLN A 157 13.33 -2.33 -4.67
C GLN A 157 12.80 -1.51 -5.84
N LYS A 158 13.68 -0.99 -6.70
CA LYS A 158 13.28 -0.25 -7.91
C LYS A 158 12.36 -1.08 -8.81
N ARG A 159 12.70 -2.35 -9.08
CA ARG A 159 11.85 -3.26 -9.86
C ARG A 159 10.52 -3.55 -9.17
N SER A 160 10.52 -3.72 -7.86
CA SER A 160 9.29 -3.98 -7.09
C SER A 160 8.37 -2.77 -7.05
N LEU A 161 8.90 -1.56 -6.81
CA LEU A 161 8.16 -0.31 -6.90
C LEU A 161 7.56 -0.13 -8.30
N ASN A 162 8.33 -0.42 -9.35
CA ASN A 162 7.83 -0.40 -10.72
C ASN A 162 6.68 -1.42 -10.92
N ARG A 163 6.80 -2.64 -10.39
CA ARG A 163 5.71 -3.65 -10.42
C ARG A 163 4.45 -3.20 -9.68
N ILE A 164 4.57 -2.45 -8.58
CA ILE A 164 3.43 -2.00 -7.76
C ILE A 164 2.78 -0.75 -8.37
N LEU A 165 3.57 0.24 -8.77
CA LEU A 165 3.09 1.53 -9.27
C LEU A 165 2.81 1.52 -10.78
N GLY A 166 3.53 0.70 -11.55
CA GLY A 166 3.35 0.59 -13.00
C GLY A 166 1.94 0.15 -13.38
N SER A 167 1.37 -0.83 -12.66
CA SER A 167 -0.02 -1.25 -12.91
C SER A 167 -1.01 -0.11 -12.66
N LEU A 168 -0.78 0.71 -11.63
CA LEU A 168 -1.63 1.86 -11.33
C LEU A 168 -1.63 2.91 -12.44
N VAL A 169 -0.49 3.13 -13.09
CA VAL A 169 -0.36 4.07 -14.21
C VAL A 169 -0.95 3.48 -15.49
N GLU A 170 -0.60 2.23 -15.83
CA GLU A 170 -1.05 1.56 -17.06
C GLU A 170 -2.57 1.42 -17.12
N GLU A 171 -3.22 1.07 -16.00
CA GLU A 171 -4.68 0.89 -15.93
C GLU A 171 -5.47 2.20 -16.09
N ASN A 172 -4.81 3.35 -15.99
CA ASN A 172 -5.44 4.68 -16.04
C ASN A 172 -4.92 5.56 -17.20
N SER A 173 -4.26 4.96 -18.20
CA SER A 173 -3.63 5.67 -19.34
C SER A 173 -4.52 5.78 -20.60
N ASP A 174 -5.85 5.84 -20.44
CA ASP A 174 -6.83 6.05 -21.53
C ASP A 174 -7.14 7.54 -21.79
#